data_AF-A0A8B6HT92-F1
#
_entry.id   AF-A0A8B6HT92-F1
#
_cell.length_a   1.000
_cell.length_b   1.000
_cell.length_c   1.000
_cell.angle_alpha   90.00
_cell.angle_beta   90.00
_cell.angle_gamma   90.00
#
_symmetry.space_group_name_H-M   'P 1'
#
loop_
_entity.id
_entity.type
_entity.pdbx_description
1 polymer ?
#
loop_
_entity_poly.entity_id
_entity_poly.type
_entity_poly.pdbx_seq_one_letter_code
_entity_poly.pdbx_strand_id
1 'polypeptide(L)'
;MICVYIFVLLVSIVEQLRGNELNNLTTLKELSRQKRSSYQKLGCADKINSKGMSLINKGIQMIDPTIIIPGRFYEALEDLYNSPRKRTMDVTIKELTKYSTVAVNFFKEKSVFEAKYIYLYTTKILYKDLNTRLRNHDCTYKSLDDIDRHLAPFAAVLWSTLYYWPALKKETGPTYRGVDMQASDINK
;
A
#
# COMPACT_ATOMS: atom_id res chain seq x y z
N MET A 1 -15.77 0.41 -5.13
CA MET A 1 -15.73 0.88 -3.72
C MET A 1 -14.65 0.10 -2.94
N ILE A 2 -13.36 0.29 -3.27
CA ILE A 2 -12.25 -0.59 -2.80
C ILE A 2 -11.02 0.21 -2.31
N CYS A 3 -10.93 1.51 -2.62
CA CYS A 3 -9.71 2.30 -2.39
C CYS A 3 -9.39 2.60 -0.90
N VAL A 4 -10.41 2.57 -0.02
CA VAL A 4 -10.22 2.79 1.42
C VAL A 4 -9.95 1.48 2.18
N TYR A 5 -10.43 0.34 1.67
CA TYR A 5 -10.26 -0.95 2.33
C TYR A 5 -8.82 -1.44 2.34
N ILE A 6 -8.03 -1.17 1.30
CA ILE A 6 -6.62 -1.58 1.22
C ILE A 6 -5.76 -0.81 2.24
N PHE A 7 -6.06 0.49 2.40
CA PHE A 7 -5.35 1.35 3.37
C PHE A 7 -5.73 1.02 4.82
N VAL A 8 -6.92 0.46 5.05
CA VAL A 8 -7.36 -0.09 6.33
C VAL A 8 -6.73 -1.46 6.57
N LEU A 9 -6.73 -2.37 5.59
CA LEU A 9 -6.10 -3.70 5.64
C LEU A 9 -4.59 -3.63 5.92
N LEU A 10 -3.89 -2.67 5.34
CA LEU A 10 -2.47 -2.44 5.56
C LEU A 10 -2.11 -2.08 7.02
N VAL A 11 -3.05 -1.48 7.76
CA VAL A 11 -2.83 -1.08 9.17
C VAL A 11 -3.30 -2.17 10.13
N SER A 12 -4.35 -2.93 9.80
CA SER A 12 -4.86 -4.01 10.66
C SER A 12 -3.88 -5.16 10.87
N ILE A 13 -3.01 -5.44 9.88
CA ILE A 13 -1.91 -6.42 10.02
C ILE A 13 -0.88 -5.97 11.09
N VAL A 14 -0.78 -4.66 11.37
CA VAL A 14 0.16 -4.10 12.35
C VAL A 14 -0.38 -4.18 13.79
N GLU A 15 -1.70 -4.09 14.00
CA GLU A 15 -2.30 -4.10 15.35
C GLU A 15 -2.48 -5.51 15.95
N GLN A 16 -2.53 -6.57 15.14
CA GLN A 16 -2.51 -7.95 15.66
C GLN A 16 -1.20 -8.31 16.40
N LEU A 17 -0.15 -7.49 16.27
CA LEU A 17 1.14 -7.68 16.94
C LEU A 17 1.34 -6.84 18.21
N ARG A 18 0.40 -5.97 18.59
CA ARG A 18 0.50 -5.14 19.81
C ARG A 18 -0.87 -4.94 20.45
N GLY A 19 -1.21 -5.82 21.38
CA GLY A 19 -2.46 -5.74 22.14
C GLY A 19 -2.53 -4.60 23.18
N ASN A 20 -3.80 -4.30 23.52
CA ASN A 20 -4.37 -3.64 24.72
C ASN A 20 -4.12 -2.11 24.86
N GLU A 21 -5.05 -1.22 25.24
CA GLU A 21 -6.30 -1.25 26.03
C GLU A 21 -7.28 -0.08 25.67
N LEU A 22 -8.54 -0.27 26.10
CA LEU A 22 -9.58 0.66 26.63
C LEU A 22 -10.20 1.85 25.86
N ASN A 23 -11.48 1.62 25.50
CA ASN A 23 -12.76 2.30 25.81
C ASN A 23 -12.98 3.84 25.80
N ASN A 24 -14.20 4.13 25.33
CA ASN A 24 -15.10 5.28 25.54
C ASN A 24 -14.81 6.59 24.81
N LEU A 25 -15.54 6.81 23.69
CA LEU A 25 -15.91 8.12 23.11
C LEU A 25 -16.80 7.88 21.87
N THR A 26 -18.02 7.38 22.09
CA THR A 26 -18.87 6.79 21.06
C THR A 26 -19.68 7.82 20.26
N THR A 27 -19.99 8.99 20.82
CA THR A 27 -21.01 9.90 20.24
C THR A 27 -20.47 11.02 19.35
N LEU A 28 -19.20 11.45 19.50
CA LEU A 28 -18.58 12.49 18.65
C LEU A 28 -17.85 11.93 17.41
N LYS A 29 -17.57 10.62 17.38
CA LYS A 29 -16.86 9.95 16.29
C LYS A 29 -17.73 9.70 15.05
N GLU A 30 -19.05 9.63 15.20
CA GLU A 30 -19.95 9.27 14.10
C GLU A 30 -20.20 10.44 13.13
N LEU A 31 -20.29 11.67 13.64
CA LEU A 31 -20.49 12.87 12.82
C LEU A 31 -19.26 13.24 11.97
N SER A 32 -18.04 13.04 12.48
CA SER A 32 -16.81 13.29 11.71
C SER A 32 -16.50 12.17 10.70
N ARG A 33 -16.92 10.93 10.98
CA ARG A 33 -16.81 9.78 10.06
C ARG A 33 -17.64 9.97 8.78
N GLN A 34 -18.85 10.53 8.90
CA GLN A 34 -19.74 10.74 7.76
C GLN A 34 -19.24 11.82 6.79
N LYS A 35 -18.58 12.86 7.30
CA LYS A 35 -18.03 13.96 6.48
C LYS A 35 -16.79 13.56 5.67
N ARG A 36 -15.94 12.64 6.17
CA ARG A 36 -14.77 12.13 5.43
C ARG A 36 -15.11 11.04 4.40
N SER A 37 -16.09 10.16 4.67
CA SER A 37 -16.45 9.10 3.71
C SER A 37 -17.19 9.63 2.48
N SER A 38 -17.93 10.74 2.61
CA SER A 38 -18.73 11.33 1.53
C SER A 38 -17.92 12.22 0.57
N TYR A 39 -16.85 12.86 1.04
CA TYR A 39 -16.00 13.74 0.20
C TYR A 39 -14.84 13.01 -0.48
N GLN A 40 -14.48 11.80 -0.03
CA GLN A 40 -13.37 11.02 -0.58
C GLN A 40 -13.82 10.11 -1.75
N LYS A 41 -14.07 10.78 -2.89
CA LYS A 41 -13.82 10.34 -4.28
C LYS A 41 -14.73 9.27 -4.92
N LEU A 42 -15.89 9.70 -5.44
CA LEU A 42 -16.56 9.00 -6.56
C LEU A 42 -15.67 8.91 -7.82
N GLY A 43 -14.79 9.90 -8.07
CA GLY A 43 -13.92 9.90 -9.27
C GLY A 43 -12.53 9.23 -9.13
N CYS A 44 -12.19 8.65 -7.98
CA CYS A 44 -10.88 8.01 -7.81
C CYS A 44 -10.86 6.56 -8.28
N ALA A 45 -11.88 5.79 -7.92
CA ALA A 45 -11.96 4.38 -8.28
C ALA A 45 -11.89 4.22 -9.81
N ASP A 46 -12.65 5.05 -10.55
CA ASP A 46 -12.64 5.04 -12.02
C ASP A 46 -11.28 5.45 -12.60
N LYS A 47 -10.58 6.39 -11.96
CA LYS A 47 -9.23 6.80 -12.37
C LYS A 47 -8.19 5.71 -12.13
N ILE A 48 -8.27 5.01 -11.01
CA ILE A 48 -7.38 3.87 -10.71
C ILE A 48 -7.68 2.72 -11.67
N ASN A 49 -8.95 2.41 -11.94
CA ASN A 49 -9.31 1.36 -12.89
C ASN A 49 -8.82 1.69 -14.31
N SER A 50 -9.01 2.93 -14.76
CA SER A 50 -8.65 3.34 -16.13
C SER A 50 -7.16 3.57 -16.33
N LYS A 51 -6.46 4.18 -15.36
CA LYS A 51 -5.06 4.64 -15.52
C LYS A 51 -4.08 4.03 -14.52
N GLY A 52 -4.56 3.33 -13.50
CA GLY A 52 -3.73 2.85 -12.40
C GLY A 52 -3.20 3.98 -11.51
N MET A 53 -2.12 3.68 -10.79
CA MET A 53 -1.40 4.64 -9.92
C MET A 53 0.03 4.76 -10.41
N SER A 54 0.53 5.98 -10.68
CA SER A 54 1.86 6.19 -11.29
C SER A 54 2.98 5.39 -10.62
N LEU A 55 3.05 5.40 -9.29
CA LEU A 55 4.07 4.68 -8.52
C LEU A 55 3.98 3.16 -8.75
N ILE A 56 2.77 2.61 -8.67
CA ILE A 56 2.53 1.17 -8.83
C ILE A 56 2.75 0.74 -10.28
N ASN A 57 2.25 1.52 -11.24
CA ASN A 57 2.45 1.29 -12.66
C ASN A 57 3.93 1.23 -13.02
N LYS A 58 4.73 2.16 -12.47
CA LYS A 58 6.18 2.14 -12.70
C LYS A 58 6.81 0.88 -12.13
N GLY A 59 6.38 0.43 -10.96
CA GLY A 59 6.86 -0.81 -10.36
C GLY A 59 6.55 -2.03 -11.22
N ILE A 60 5.31 -2.16 -11.69
CA ILE A 60 4.89 -3.20 -12.64
C ILE A 60 5.79 -3.18 -13.87
N GLN A 61 5.93 -2.02 -14.55
CA GLN A 61 6.74 -1.89 -15.76
C GLN A 61 8.24 -2.19 -15.57
N MET A 62 8.78 -1.90 -14.39
CA MET A 62 10.18 -2.20 -14.08
C MET A 62 10.41 -3.69 -13.87
N ILE A 63 9.44 -4.38 -13.26
CA ILE A 63 9.52 -5.82 -13.02
C ILE A 63 9.24 -6.56 -14.33
N ASP A 64 8.11 -6.28 -14.95
CA ASP A 64 7.69 -6.84 -16.22
C ASP A 64 7.10 -5.76 -17.15
N PRO A 65 7.86 -5.30 -18.16
CA PRO A 65 7.39 -4.29 -19.10
C PRO A 65 6.33 -4.82 -20.08
N THR A 66 6.06 -6.13 -20.10
CA THR A 66 5.05 -6.74 -21.00
C THR A 66 3.63 -6.67 -20.42
N ILE A 67 3.49 -6.40 -19.12
CA ILE A 67 2.18 -6.29 -18.47
C ILE A 67 1.47 -5.00 -18.93
N ILE A 68 0.25 -5.18 -19.45
CA ILE A 68 -0.62 -4.09 -19.92
C ILE A 68 -1.45 -3.57 -18.75
N ILE A 69 -1.32 -2.28 -18.44
CA ILE A 69 -1.95 -1.65 -17.27
C ILE A 69 -3.24 -0.87 -17.59
N PRO A 70 -3.32 -0.05 -18.66
CA PRO A 70 -4.49 0.81 -18.89
C PRO A 70 -5.80 0.02 -18.95
N GLY A 71 -6.78 0.43 -18.14
CA GLY A 71 -8.08 -0.24 -18.02
C GLY A 71 -8.07 -1.60 -17.30
N ARG A 72 -6.91 -2.05 -16.83
CA ARG A 72 -6.67 -3.42 -16.31
C ARG A 72 -5.80 -3.41 -15.06
N PHE A 73 -5.94 -2.39 -14.21
CA PHE A 73 -4.98 -2.18 -13.11
C PHE A 73 -4.94 -3.35 -12.11
N TYR A 74 -6.08 -3.94 -11.77
CA TYR A 74 -6.12 -5.07 -10.84
C TYR A 74 -5.62 -6.35 -11.50
N GLU A 75 -6.02 -6.62 -12.74
CA GLU A 75 -5.51 -7.74 -13.54
C GLU A 75 -3.99 -7.63 -13.73
N ALA A 76 -3.45 -6.42 -13.94
CA ALA A 76 -2.01 -6.18 -14.02
C ALA A 76 -1.29 -6.46 -12.70
N LEU A 77 -1.94 -6.24 -11.55
CA LEU A 77 -1.41 -6.64 -10.24
C LEU A 77 -1.44 -8.17 -10.06
N GLU A 78 -2.45 -8.85 -10.60
CA GLU A 78 -2.51 -10.32 -10.62
C GLU A 78 -1.41 -10.91 -11.51
N ASP A 79 -1.26 -10.38 -12.72
CA ASP A 79 -0.19 -10.74 -13.65
C ASP A 79 1.20 -10.54 -13.00
N LEU A 80 1.37 -9.43 -12.26
CA LEU A 80 2.59 -9.16 -11.50
C LEU A 80 2.78 -10.19 -10.36
N TYR A 81 1.73 -10.54 -9.63
CA TYR A 81 1.80 -11.55 -8.57
C TYR A 81 2.25 -12.91 -9.12
N ASN A 82 1.81 -13.25 -10.33
CA ASN A 82 2.19 -14.48 -11.03
C ASN A 82 3.55 -14.40 -11.77
N SER A 83 4.21 -13.24 -11.75
CA SER A 83 5.50 -13.06 -12.42
C SER A 83 6.63 -13.87 -11.75
N PRO A 84 7.70 -14.22 -12.49
CA PRO A 84 8.81 -15.02 -11.95
C PRO A 84 9.46 -14.40 -10.70
N ARG A 85 9.29 -15.05 -9.55
CA ARG A 85 9.79 -14.56 -8.25
C ARG A 85 11.25 -14.12 -8.27
N LYS A 86 12.13 -14.87 -8.93
CA LYS A 86 13.56 -14.54 -9.03
C LYS A 86 13.78 -13.15 -9.65
N ARG A 87 13.16 -12.88 -10.80
CA ARG A 87 13.24 -11.58 -11.49
C ARG A 87 12.64 -10.47 -10.63
N THR A 88 11.47 -10.71 -10.05
CA THR A 88 10.80 -9.76 -9.16
C THR A 88 11.67 -9.38 -7.96
N MET A 89 12.31 -10.38 -7.32
CA MET A 89 13.28 -10.16 -6.23
C MET A 89 14.49 -9.36 -6.70
N ASP A 90 15.11 -9.72 -7.81
CA ASP A 90 16.33 -9.08 -8.30
C ASP A 90 16.09 -7.59 -8.59
N VAL A 91 14.98 -7.25 -9.26
CA VAL A 91 14.59 -5.86 -9.53
C VAL A 91 14.28 -5.13 -8.23
N THR A 92 13.52 -5.75 -7.32
CA THR A 92 13.18 -5.15 -6.02
C THR A 92 14.45 -4.84 -5.21
N ILE A 93 15.37 -5.79 -5.09
CA ILE A 93 16.61 -5.63 -4.31
C ILE A 93 17.50 -4.57 -4.95
N LYS A 94 17.64 -4.58 -6.28
CA LYS A 94 18.45 -3.59 -7.01
C LYS A 94 18.00 -2.17 -6.71
N GLU A 95 16.69 -1.93 -6.75
CA GLU A 95 16.14 -0.59 -6.53
C GLU A 95 16.06 -0.22 -5.04
N LEU A 96 15.72 -1.17 -4.16
CA LEU A 96 15.79 -0.96 -2.72
C LEU A 96 17.22 -0.64 -2.26
N THR A 97 18.25 -1.20 -2.87
CA THR A 97 19.65 -0.89 -2.53
C THR A 97 19.98 0.59 -2.78
N LYS A 98 19.41 1.18 -3.84
CA LYS A 98 19.59 2.61 -4.15
C LYS A 98 18.82 3.52 -3.19
N TYR A 99 17.73 3.01 -2.59
CA TYR A 99 16.99 3.72 -1.56
C TYR A 99 17.65 3.59 -0.17
N SER A 100 17.90 2.36 0.28
CA SER A 100 18.43 2.05 1.60
C SER A 100 19.00 0.64 1.68
N THR A 101 20.30 0.53 1.97
CA THR A 101 20.96 -0.75 2.25
C THR A 101 20.41 -1.44 3.50
N VAL A 102 19.96 -0.66 4.49
CA VAL A 102 19.30 -1.18 5.70
C VAL A 102 17.97 -1.85 5.34
N ALA A 103 17.18 -1.25 4.45
CA ALA A 103 15.93 -1.85 3.98
C ALA A 103 16.15 -3.21 3.32
N VAL A 104 17.24 -3.37 2.55
CA VAL A 104 17.61 -4.64 1.91
C VAL A 104 17.95 -5.72 2.93
N ASN A 105 18.62 -5.38 4.02
CA ASN A 105 18.95 -6.34 5.08
C ASN A 105 17.66 -6.90 5.71
N PHE A 106 16.74 -6.03 6.12
CA PHE A 106 15.44 -6.44 6.66
C PHE A 106 14.60 -7.23 5.63
N PHE A 107 14.65 -6.84 4.36
CA PHE A 107 13.97 -7.56 3.28
C PHE A 107 14.46 -9.01 3.15
N LYS A 108 15.73 -9.27 3.45
CA LYS A 108 16.33 -10.61 3.35
C LYS A 108 16.01 -11.52 4.54
N GLU A 109 15.60 -10.97 5.70
CA GLU A 109 15.37 -11.71 6.94
C GLU A 109 14.25 -12.75 6.86
N LYS A 110 13.22 -12.53 6.03
CA LYS A 110 12.13 -13.51 5.86
C LYS A 110 12.44 -14.47 4.72
N SER A 111 12.16 -15.76 4.89
CA SER A 111 12.37 -16.77 3.84
C SER A 111 11.25 -16.78 2.80
N VAL A 112 10.00 -16.60 3.23
CA VAL A 112 8.81 -16.60 2.36
C VAL A 112 8.78 -15.31 1.54
N PHE A 113 8.67 -15.45 0.21
CA PHE A 113 8.73 -14.33 -0.74
C PHE A 113 7.76 -13.20 -0.39
N GLU A 114 6.48 -13.52 -0.24
CA GLU A 114 5.40 -12.57 0.07
C GLU A 114 5.60 -11.92 1.45
N ALA A 115 6.02 -12.71 2.44
CA ALA A 115 6.25 -12.22 3.79
C ALA A 115 7.39 -11.18 3.89
N LYS A 116 8.37 -11.21 2.97
CA LYS A 116 9.45 -10.19 2.91
C LYS A 116 8.88 -8.79 2.69
N TYR A 117 7.92 -8.66 1.78
CA TYR A 117 7.33 -7.37 1.43
C TYR A 117 6.47 -6.83 2.58
N ILE A 118 5.65 -7.69 3.18
CA ILE A 118 4.82 -7.32 4.33
C ILE A 118 5.70 -6.96 5.53
N TYR A 119 6.70 -7.78 5.85
CA TYR A 119 7.59 -7.53 6.97
C TYR A 119 8.29 -6.17 6.83
N LEU A 120 8.91 -5.89 5.69
CA LEU A 120 9.59 -4.62 5.47
C LEU A 120 8.63 -3.43 5.56
N TYR A 121 7.39 -3.56 5.07
CA TYR A 121 6.35 -2.54 5.21
C TYR A 121 6.02 -2.22 6.67
N THR A 122 6.00 -3.24 7.55
CA THR A 122 5.72 -3.05 8.97
C THR A 122 6.87 -2.42 9.76
N THR A 123 8.07 -2.29 9.16
CA THR A 123 9.21 -1.63 9.79
C THR A 123 9.11 -0.11 9.68
N LYS A 124 9.72 0.60 10.64
CA LYS A 124 9.85 2.06 10.58
C LYS A 124 10.73 2.55 9.42
N ILE A 125 11.52 1.65 8.81
CA ILE A 125 12.47 1.97 7.73
C ILE A 125 11.74 2.49 6.50
N LEU A 126 10.63 1.84 6.14
CA LEU A 126 9.94 2.08 4.88
C LEU A 126 8.52 2.62 5.07
N TYR A 127 7.88 2.32 6.20
CA TYR A 127 6.47 2.64 6.44
C TYR A 127 6.15 4.12 6.22
N LYS A 128 6.91 5.04 6.82
CA LYS A 128 6.60 6.48 6.78
C LYS A 128 6.73 7.03 5.36
N ASP A 129 7.85 6.76 4.71
CA ASP A 129 8.17 7.29 3.39
C ASP A 129 7.25 6.69 2.33
N LEU A 130 7.08 5.38 2.32
CA LEU A 130 6.20 4.70 1.37
C LEU A 130 4.76 5.20 1.48
N ASN A 131 4.21 5.29 2.70
CA ASN A 131 2.85 5.80 2.87
C ASN A 131 2.71 7.28 2.49
N THR A 132 3.76 8.08 2.67
CA THR A 132 3.78 9.47 2.20
C THR A 132 3.72 9.52 0.67
N ARG A 133 4.54 8.71 -0.01
CA ARG A 133 4.55 8.63 -1.48
C ARG A 133 3.23 8.09 -2.04
N LEU A 134 2.70 7.01 -1.47
CA LEU A 134 1.40 6.45 -1.88
C LEU A 134 0.27 7.47 -1.77
N ARG A 135 0.24 8.28 -0.70
CA ARG A 135 -0.75 9.37 -0.55
C ARG A 135 -0.56 10.48 -1.58
N ASN A 136 0.69 10.82 -1.91
CA ASN A 136 0.99 11.87 -2.89
C ASN A 136 0.59 11.46 -4.32
N HIS A 137 0.62 10.16 -4.61
CA HIS A 137 0.23 9.56 -5.89
C HIS A 137 -1.21 9.01 -5.90
N ASP A 138 -2.00 9.29 -4.86
CA ASP A 138 -3.36 8.78 -4.72
C ASP A 138 -4.29 9.35 -5.81
N CYS A 139 -4.86 8.47 -6.63
CA CYS A 139 -5.83 8.79 -7.69
C CYS A 139 -5.36 9.85 -8.71
N THR A 140 -4.05 9.98 -8.92
CA THR A 140 -3.48 10.96 -9.85
C THR A 140 -2.37 10.33 -10.69
N TYR A 141 -2.25 10.79 -11.95
CA TYR A 141 -1.13 10.50 -12.81
C TYR A 141 -0.14 11.65 -12.69
N LYS A 142 0.96 11.44 -11.98
CA LYS A 142 2.00 12.46 -11.72
C LYS A 142 3.37 11.96 -12.16
N SER A 143 4.29 12.90 -12.34
CA SER A 143 5.71 12.60 -12.53
C SER A 143 6.27 11.93 -11.26
N LEU A 144 7.20 11.01 -11.48
CA LEU A 144 7.90 10.29 -10.40
C LEU A 144 9.28 10.88 -10.20
N ASP A 145 9.60 11.22 -8.96
CA ASP A 145 10.98 11.54 -8.56
C ASP A 145 11.83 10.27 -8.40
N ASP A 146 13.10 10.43 -8.05
CA ASP A 146 14.02 9.29 -7.95
C ASP A 146 13.67 8.37 -6.78
N ILE A 147 13.20 8.91 -5.66
CA ILE A 147 12.77 8.09 -4.51
C ILE A 147 11.55 7.25 -4.91
N ASP A 148 10.58 7.86 -5.60
CA ASP A 148 9.42 7.16 -6.12
C ASP A 148 9.86 5.99 -7.02
N ARG A 149 10.83 6.20 -7.93
CA ARG A 149 11.34 5.15 -8.82
C ARG A 149 12.02 4.01 -8.06
N HIS A 150 12.80 4.31 -7.03
CA HIS A 150 13.50 3.29 -6.23
C HIS A 150 12.54 2.48 -5.36
N LEU A 151 11.44 3.09 -4.91
CA LEU A 151 10.41 2.41 -4.12
C LEU A 151 9.33 1.72 -4.98
N ALA A 152 9.21 2.07 -6.26
CA ALA A 152 8.14 1.60 -7.13
C ALA A 152 8.03 0.06 -7.23
N PRO A 153 9.13 -0.70 -7.48
CA PRO A 153 9.04 -2.17 -7.54
C PRO A 153 8.55 -2.76 -6.21
N PHE A 154 9.06 -2.26 -5.08
CA PHE A 154 8.62 -2.72 -3.76
C PHE A 154 7.13 -2.44 -3.53
N ALA A 155 6.68 -1.23 -3.85
CA ALA A 155 5.29 -0.81 -3.70
C ALA A 155 4.34 -1.69 -4.52
N ALA A 156 4.69 -1.96 -5.78
CA ALA A 156 3.87 -2.77 -6.68
C ALA A 156 3.75 -4.22 -6.20
N VAL A 157 4.86 -4.84 -5.79
CA VAL A 157 4.82 -6.23 -5.31
C VAL A 157 4.09 -6.33 -3.97
N LEU A 158 4.29 -5.38 -3.05
CA LEU A 158 3.52 -5.30 -1.82
C LEU A 158 2.01 -5.24 -2.11
N TRP A 159 1.59 -4.38 -3.04
CA TRP A 159 0.18 -4.30 -3.44
C TRP A 159 -0.32 -5.61 -4.04
N SER A 160 0.40 -6.20 -5.00
CA SER A 160 0.02 -7.48 -5.59
C SER A 160 -0.09 -8.59 -4.54
N THR A 161 0.82 -8.62 -3.57
CA THR A 161 0.84 -9.58 -2.46
C THR A 161 -0.39 -9.43 -1.57
N LEU A 162 -0.75 -8.20 -1.19
CA LEU A 162 -1.90 -7.96 -0.31
C LEU A 162 -3.23 -8.34 -0.96
N TYR A 163 -3.30 -8.26 -2.29
CA TYR A 163 -4.49 -8.59 -3.05
C TYR A 163 -4.63 -10.09 -3.36
N TYR A 164 -3.52 -10.73 -3.73
CA TYR A 164 -3.56 -12.05 -4.36
C TYR A 164 -2.88 -13.16 -3.56
N TRP A 165 -2.19 -12.85 -2.44
CA TRP A 165 -1.56 -13.90 -1.63
C TRP A 165 -2.61 -14.72 -0.87
N PRO A 166 -2.81 -16.02 -1.17
CA PRO A 166 -3.93 -16.80 -0.59
C PRO A 166 -3.81 -17.03 0.91
N ALA A 167 -2.61 -16.88 1.48
CA ALA A 167 -2.39 -17.01 2.91
C ALA A 167 -3.00 -15.84 3.71
N LEU A 168 -3.23 -14.68 3.07
CA LEU A 168 -3.93 -13.56 3.68
C LEU A 168 -5.44 -13.81 3.62
N LYS A 169 -6.00 -14.19 4.77
CA LYS A 169 -7.45 -14.33 4.90
C LYS A 169 -8.09 -12.96 4.95
N LYS A 170 -9.23 -12.82 4.28
CA LYS A 170 -10.06 -11.62 4.36
C LYS A 170 -10.54 -11.45 5.81
N GLU A 171 -10.26 -10.29 6.40
CA GLU A 171 -10.84 -9.90 7.68
C GLU A 171 -12.32 -9.53 7.47
N THR A 172 -13.21 -10.15 8.23
CA THR A 172 -14.66 -9.91 8.17
C THR A 172 -15.19 -9.13 9.37
N GLY A 173 -14.39 -9.03 10.43
CA GLY A 173 -14.72 -8.27 11.63
C GLY A 173 -14.41 -6.77 11.52
N PRO A 174 -14.88 -5.98 12.50
CA PRO A 174 -14.51 -4.58 12.60
C PRO A 174 -13.03 -4.44 12.99
N THR A 175 -12.35 -3.46 12.38
CA THR A 175 -10.97 -3.09 12.69
C THR A 175 -10.90 -1.68 13.24
N TYR A 176 -9.95 -1.40 14.13
CA TYR A 176 -9.76 -0.10 14.75
C TYR A 176 -8.50 0.58 14.23
N ARG A 177 -8.41 1.90 14.44
CA ARG A 177 -7.21 2.68 14.15
C ARG A 177 -7.19 3.91 15.05
N GLY A 178 -6.16 4.02 15.88
CA GLY A 178 -5.85 5.25 16.59
C GLY A 178 -5.25 6.28 15.64
N VAL A 179 -5.79 7.50 15.63
CA VAL A 179 -5.22 8.64 14.91
C VAL A 179 -5.17 9.83 15.84
N ASP A 180 -4.02 10.48 15.90
CA ASP A 180 -3.91 11.81 16.51
C ASP A 180 -4.49 12.82 15.50
N MET A 181 -5.52 13.55 15.92
CA MET A 181 -6.20 14.55 15.10
C MET A 181 -5.97 15.92 15.74
N GLN A 182 -5.36 16.85 15.00
CA GLN A 182 -5.24 18.22 15.47
C GLN A 182 -6.61 18.90 15.42
N ALA A 183 -6.87 19.83 16.35
CA ALA A 183 -8.15 20.55 16.44
C ALA A 183 -8.55 21.27 15.14
N SER A 184 -7.58 21.65 14.31
CA SER A 184 -7.78 22.26 12.98
C SER A 184 -8.41 21.32 11.94
N ASP A 185 -8.36 20.01 12.16
CA ASP A 185 -8.97 18.99 11.28
C ASP A 185 -10.46 18.75 11.57
N ILE A 186 -10.99 19.33 12.66
CA ILE A 186 -12.37 19.12 13.13
C ILE A 186 -13.33 20.20 12.60
N ASN A 187 -12.81 21.40 12.31
CA ASN A 187 -13.60 22.59 11.96
C ASN A 187 -13.67 22.91 10.44
N LYS A 188 -13.54 21.89 9.57
CA LYS A 188 -13.83 21.99 8.12
C LYS A 188 -14.99 21.06 7.75
#